data_AF-A0A2D6JZR9-F1
#
_entry.id   AF-A0A2D6JZR9-F1
#
_cell.length_a   1.000
_cell.length_b   1.000
_cell.length_c   1.000
_cell.angle_alpha   90.00
_cell.angle_beta   90.00
_cell.angle_gamma   90.00
#
_symmetry.space_group_name_H-M   'P 1'
#
loop_
_entity.id
_entity.type
_entity.pdbx_description
1 polymer ?
#
loop_
_entity_poly.entity_id
_entity_poly.type
_entity_poly.pdbx_seq_one_letter_code
_entity_poly.pdbx_strand_id
1 'polypeptide(L)'
;MSETQAVKKERPLSPHLQVYKPQLTSFTSILHRACGIALSAGLLLIVCWLVAAASGKEAYNALYEFVSGPIGTFMLFGWSAALYYHLCNGIRHFFWDFGLLFKIENAYRAGYAVFAVAALLTFATWYCALSFAPEMSVPYIEETISIVIEEGAAE
;
A
#
# COMPACT_ATOMS: atom_id res chain seq x y z
N MET A 1 3.76 39.27 -51.17
CA MET A 1 2.74 39.44 -50.11
C MET A 1 2.98 38.35 -49.09
N SER A 2 3.48 38.70 -47.91
CA SER A 2 3.72 37.74 -46.82
C SER A 2 2.43 37.62 -46.01
N GLU A 3 1.74 36.49 -46.11
CA GLU A 3 0.58 36.21 -45.27
C GLU A 3 1.03 36.07 -43.81
N THR A 4 0.65 37.04 -42.98
CA THR A 4 0.83 36.93 -41.54
C THR A 4 -0.20 35.92 -41.01
N GLN A 5 0.28 34.71 -40.68
CA GLN A 5 -0.52 33.68 -40.03
C GLN A 5 -1.05 34.22 -38.70
N ALA A 6 -2.36 34.46 -38.61
CA ALA A 6 -3.00 34.87 -37.37
C ALA A 6 -2.91 33.73 -36.35
N VAL A 7 -2.14 33.95 -35.27
CA VAL A 7 -2.05 32.99 -34.16
C VAL A 7 -3.45 32.78 -33.57
N LYS A 8 -3.99 31.57 -33.72
CA LYS A 8 -5.29 31.18 -33.18
C LYS A 8 -5.24 31.30 -31.64
N LYS A 9 -5.95 32.30 -31.09
CA LYS A 9 -6.06 32.48 -29.63
C LYS A 9 -6.71 31.24 -29.01
N GLU A 10 -5.93 30.48 -28.24
CA GLU A 10 -6.46 29.32 -27.51
C GLU A 10 -7.43 29.78 -26.42
N ARG A 11 -8.54 29.05 -26.27
CA ARG A 11 -9.53 29.36 -25.25
C ARG A 11 -8.96 28.97 -23.88
N PRO A 12 -9.10 29.81 -22.84
CA PRO A 12 -8.60 29.48 -21.52
C PRO A 12 -9.36 28.30 -20.92
N LEU A 13 -8.65 27.45 -20.18
CA LEU A 13 -9.24 26.36 -19.41
C LEU A 13 -10.06 26.94 -18.25
N SER A 14 -11.28 26.42 -18.01
CA SER A 14 -12.05 26.82 -16.84
C SER A 14 -11.33 26.40 -15.54
N PRO A 15 -11.42 27.20 -14.47
CA PRO A 15 -10.95 26.78 -13.15
C PRO A 15 -11.60 25.46 -12.71
N HIS A 16 -10.81 24.53 -12.16
CA HIS A 16 -11.26 23.17 -11.85
C HIS A 16 -10.84 22.75 -10.42
N LEU A 17 -9.67 22.13 -10.22
CA LEU A 17 -9.30 21.52 -8.93
C LEU A 17 -9.19 22.51 -7.78
N GLN A 18 -8.68 23.72 -8.04
CA GLN A 18 -8.44 24.72 -6.99
C GLN A 18 -9.72 25.37 -6.46
N VAL A 19 -10.80 25.38 -7.26
CA VAL A 19 -12.08 26.02 -6.90
C VAL A 19 -13.14 25.01 -6.45
N TYR A 20 -12.93 23.71 -6.70
CA TYR A 20 -13.91 22.69 -6.40
C TYR A 20 -13.85 22.25 -4.93
N LYS A 21 -15.01 22.08 -4.29
CA LYS A 21 -15.11 21.64 -2.89
C LYS A 21 -14.72 20.16 -2.77
N PRO A 22 -13.71 19.80 -1.96
CA PRO A 22 -13.35 18.40 -1.76
C PRO A 22 -14.50 17.59 -1.16
N GLN A 23 -14.85 16.46 -1.78
CA GLN A 23 -15.78 15.48 -1.22
C GLN A 23 -15.06 14.23 -0.71
N LEU A 24 -15.65 13.58 0.29
CA LEU A 24 -15.13 12.33 0.84
C LEU A 24 -14.99 11.25 -0.24
N THR A 25 -15.96 11.13 -1.13
CA THR A 25 -15.96 10.15 -2.23
C THR A 25 -14.79 10.36 -3.18
N SER A 26 -14.57 11.61 -3.64
CA SER A 26 -13.43 12.01 -4.48
C SER A 26 -12.10 11.74 -3.79
N PHE A 27 -11.98 12.10 -2.51
CA PHE A 27 -10.79 11.85 -1.71
C PHE A 27 -10.49 10.36 -1.58
N THR A 28 -11.50 9.53 -1.27
CA THR A 28 -11.30 8.08 -1.17
C THR A 28 -10.91 7.43 -2.49
N SER A 29 -11.38 7.95 -3.63
CA SER A 29 -10.95 7.49 -4.95
C SER A 29 -9.48 7.81 -5.26
N ILE A 30 -9.02 9.02 -4.90
CA ILE A 30 -7.61 9.41 -5.09
C ILE A 30 -6.71 8.58 -4.17
N LEU A 31 -7.08 8.44 -2.90
CA LEU A 31 -6.32 7.63 -1.95
C LEU A 31 -6.24 6.17 -2.40
N HIS A 32 -7.32 5.59 -2.94
CA HIS A 32 -7.30 4.19 -3.38
C HIS A 32 -6.27 3.97 -4.50
N ARG A 33 -6.20 4.91 -5.44
CA ARG A 33 -5.19 4.91 -6.52
C ARG A 33 -3.78 5.09 -5.96
N ALA A 34 -3.58 6.06 -5.05
CA ALA A 34 -2.28 6.31 -4.44
C ALA A 34 -1.78 5.08 -3.65
N CYS A 35 -2.66 4.44 -2.86
CA CYS A 35 -2.35 3.19 -2.17
C CYS A 35 -2.05 2.06 -3.16
N GLY A 36 -2.78 1.94 -4.27
CA GLY A 36 -2.47 0.95 -5.31
C GLY A 36 -1.06 1.12 -5.87
N ILE A 37 -0.62 2.36 -6.15
CA ILE A 37 0.75 2.67 -6.59
C ILE A 37 1.77 2.30 -5.51
N ALA A 38 1.52 2.71 -4.26
CA ALA A 38 2.40 2.40 -3.14
C ALA A 38 2.53 0.88 -2.90
N LEU A 39 1.44 0.13 -3.08
CA LEU A 39 1.42 -1.32 -2.97
C LEU A 39 2.26 -1.98 -4.05
N SER A 40 2.10 -1.56 -5.31
CA SER A 40 2.95 -2.02 -6.41
C SER A 40 4.43 -1.74 -6.18
N ALA A 41 4.78 -0.57 -5.62
CA ALA A 41 6.16 -0.25 -5.28
C ALA A 41 6.71 -1.15 -4.16
N GLY A 42 5.94 -1.38 -3.09
CA GLY A 42 6.37 -2.26 -2.01
C GLY A 42 6.40 -3.75 -2.38
N LEU A 43 5.70 -4.17 -3.44
CA LEU A 43 5.87 -5.53 -3.98
C LEU A 43 7.33 -5.78 -4.43
N LEU A 44 8.05 -4.74 -4.88
CA LEU A 44 9.49 -4.86 -5.18
C LEU A 44 10.30 -5.22 -3.93
N LEU A 45 9.94 -4.70 -2.75
CA LEU A 45 10.60 -5.08 -1.50
C LEU A 45 10.37 -6.55 -1.16
N ILE A 46 9.16 -7.07 -1.42
CA ILE A 46 8.87 -8.50 -1.24
C ILE A 46 9.71 -9.36 -2.20
N VAL A 47 9.86 -8.94 -3.46
CA VAL A 47 10.75 -9.63 -4.42
C VAL A 47 12.19 -9.59 -3.93
N CYS A 48 12.69 -8.44 -3.47
CA CYS A 48 14.03 -8.33 -2.90
C CYS A 48 14.20 -9.25 -1.68
N TRP A 49 13.17 -9.39 -0.85
CA TRP A 49 13.17 -10.29 0.29
C TRP A 49 13.27 -11.76 -0.12
N LEU A 50 12.49 -12.20 -1.12
CA LEU A 50 12.58 -13.56 -1.66
C LEU A 50 13.95 -13.83 -2.29
N VAL A 51 14.49 -12.88 -3.05
CA VAL A 51 15.83 -13.01 -3.65
C VAL A 51 16.91 -13.07 -2.57
N ALA A 52 16.84 -12.21 -1.55
CA ALA A 52 17.79 -12.21 -0.44
C ALA A 52 17.74 -13.52 0.36
N ALA A 53 16.54 -14.06 0.60
CA ALA A 53 16.35 -15.35 1.26
C ALA A 53 16.98 -16.51 0.46
N ALA A 54 16.87 -16.48 -0.87
CA ALA A 54 17.49 -17.49 -1.74
C ALA A 54 19.00 -17.30 -1.95
N SER A 55 19.55 -16.10 -1.69
CA SER A 55 20.96 -15.76 -1.96
C SER A 55 21.91 -16.08 -0.81
N GLY A 56 21.40 -16.56 0.33
CA GLY A 56 22.19 -16.92 1.51
C GLY A 56 22.10 -15.92 2.66
N LYS A 57 22.73 -16.29 3.78
CA LYS A 57 22.58 -15.64 5.09
C LYS A 57 23.01 -14.18 5.08
N GLU A 58 24.09 -13.84 4.38
CA GLU A 58 24.64 -12.48 4.32
C GLU A 58 23.67 -11.50 3.64
N ALA A 59 23.11 -11.90 2.50
CA ALA A 59 22.15 -11.10 1.75
C ALA A 59 20.84 -10.89 2.53
N TYR A 60 20.35 -11.96 3.16
CA TYR A 60 19.15 -11.90 4.00
C TYR A 60 19.35 -10.96 5.20
N ASN A 61 20.46 -11.09 5.93
CA ASN A 61 20.74 -10.26 7.10
C ASN A 61 20.87 -8.78 6.74
N ALA A 62 21.52 -8.44 5.62
CA ALA A 62 21.63 -7.06 5.16
C ALA A 62 20.25 -6.43 4.89
N LEU A 63 19.34 -7.18 4.26
CA LEU A 63 17.97 -6.71 4.04
C LEU A 63 17.17 -6.64 5.34
N TYR A 64 17.31 -7.64 6.21
CA TYR A 64 16.64 -7.68 7.51
C TYR A 64 17.02 -6.47 8.37
N GLU A 65 18.30 -6.10 8.44
CA GLU A 65 18.78 -4.92 9.16
C GLU A 65 18.16 -3.62 8.61
N PHE A 66 18.04 -3.50 7.29
CA PHE A 66 17.39 -2.35 6.66
C PHE A 66 15.89 -2.28 7.02
N VAL A 67 15.18 -3.41 6.89
CA VAL A 67 13.73 -3.49 7.09
C VAL A 67 13.34 -3.34 8.57
N SER A 68 14.12 -3.92 9.48
CA SER A 68 13.94 -3.80 10.93
C SER A 68 14.42 -2.45 11.50
N GLY A 69 15.19 -1.68 10.73
CA GLY A 69 15.56 -0.32 11.07
C GLY A 69 14.35 0.62 11.17
N PRO A 70 14.51 1.82 11.73
CA PRO A 70 13.40 2.76 11.94
C PRO A 70 12.71 3.18 10.63
N ILE A 71 13.50 3.36 9.56
CA ILE A 71 12.98 3.74 8.24
C ILE A 71 12.22 2.56 7.62
N GLY A 72 12.79 1.35 7.65
CA GLY A 72 12.14 0.15 7.14
C GLY A 72 10.84 -0.16 7.86
N THR A 73 10.84 -0.04 9.19
CA THR A 73 9.65 -0.22 10.05
C THR A 73 8.57 0.81 9.70
N PHE A 74 8.94 2.08 9.54
CA PHE A 74 7.99 3.12 9.12
C PHE A 74 7.41 2.85 7.72
N MET A 75 8.24 2.39 6.77
CA MET A 75 7.80 2.00 5.44
C MET A 75 6.84 0.81 5.48
N LEU A 76 7.14 -0.22 6.28
CA LEU A 76 6.24 -1.37 6.49
C LEU A 76 4.91 -0.95 7.13
N PHE A 77 4.94 0.00 8.07
CA PHE A 77 3.73 0.54 8.68
C PHE A 77 2.87 1.24 7.63
N GLY A 78 3.47 2.14 6.85
CA GLY A 78 2.78 2.83 5.77
C GLY A 78 2.26 1.86 4.70
N TRP A 79 3.05 0.83 4.34
CA TRP A 79 2.67 -0.16 3.34
C TRP A 79 1.53 -1.06 3.80
N SER A 80 1.54 -1.52 5.06
CA SER A 80 0.42 -2.28 5.65
C SER A 80 -0.84 -1.43 5.80
N ALA A 81 -0.73 -0.15 6.19
CA ALA A 81 -1.85 0.77 6.21
C ALA A 81 -2.46 0.97 4.80
N ALA A 82 -1.60 1.15 3.79
CA ALA A 82 -2.02 1.24 2.40
C ALA A 82 -2.70 -0.05 1.92
N LEU A 83 -2.20 -1.22 2.34
CA LEU A 83 -2.78 -2.53 2.02
C LEU A 83 -4.21 -2.64 2.53
N TYR A 84 -4.43 -2.41 3.84
CA TYR A 84 -5.75 -2.54 4.43
C TYR A 84 -6.73 -1.51 3.88
N TYR A 85 -6.27 -0.27 3.67
CA TYR A 85 -7.11 0.74 3.04
C TYR A 85 -7.50 0.37 1.61
N HIS A 86 -6.53 -0.05 0.78
CA HIS A 86 -6.79 -0.42 -0.61
C HIS A 86 -7.72 -1.63 -0.69
N LEU A 87 -7.52 -2.64 0.16
CA LEU A 87 -8.39 -3.80 0.27
C LEU A 87 -9.82 -3.43 0.67
N CYS A 88 -9.99 -2.70 1.78
CA CYS A 88 -11.33 -2.32 2.27
C CYS A 88 -12.07 -1.45 1.24
N ASN A 89 -11.36 -0.50 0.63
CA ASN A 89 -11.94 0.36 -0.39
C ASN A 89 -12.22 -0.41 -1.69
N GLY A 90 -11.39 -1.39 -2.04
CA GLY A 90 -11.63 -2.32 -3.16
C GLY A 90 -12.90 -3.14 -2.96
N ILE A 91 -13.15 -3.65 -1.74
CA ILE A 91 -14.42 -4.31 -1.39
C ILE A 91 -15.61 -3.35 -1.56
N ARG A 92 -15.45 -2.08 -1.15
CA ARG A 92 -16.48 -1.06 -1.41
C ARG A 92 -16.73 -0.87 -2.92
N HIS A 93 -15.68 -0.86 -3.73
CA HIS A 93 -15.80 -0.81 -5.20
C HIS A 93 -16.54 -2.03 -5.74
N PHE A 94 -16.24 -3.25 -5.26
CA PHE A 94 -17.00 -4.43 -5.64
C PHE A 94 -18.49 -4.33 -5.30
N PHE A 95 -18.86 -3.77 -4.14
CA PHE A 95 -20.27 -3.51 -3.85
C PHE A 95 -20.91 -2.54 -4.85
N TRP A 96 -20.18 -1.53 -5.32
CA TRP A 96 -20.65 -0.63 -6.38
C TRP A 96 -20.81 -1.35 -7.73
N ASP A 97 -19.91 -2.28 -8.06
CA ASP A 97 -19.99 -3.07 -9.28
C ASP A 97 -21.22 -4.00 -9.29
N PHE A 98 -21.65 -4.50 -8.12
CA PHE A 98 -22.91 -5.23 -7.94
C PHE A 98 -24.16 -4.34 -7.89
N GLY A 99 -23.99 -3.03 -8.04
CA GLY A 99 -25.07 -2.06 -8.03
C GLY A 99 -25.59 -1.66 -6.65
N LEU A 100 -24.82 -1.92 -5.59
CA LEU A 100 -25.17 -1.58 -4.21
C LEU A 100 -24.57 -0.21 -3.81
N LEU A 101 -25.03 0.35 -2.69
CA LEU A 101 -24.46 1.56 -2.05
C LEU A 101 -24.44 2.86 -2.90
N PHE A 102 -25.27 3.00 -3.95
CA PHE A 102 -25.30 4.22 -4.78
C PHE A 102 -25.98 5.46 -4.16
N LYS A 103 -26.74 5.30 -3.07
CA LYS A 103 -27.26 6.45 -2.33
C LYS A 103 -26.10 7.19 -1.67
N ILE A 104 -26.10 8.52 -1.74
CA ILE A 104 -24.99 9.36 -1.23
C ILE A 104 -24.74 9.09 0.26
N GLU A 105 -25.78 8.92 1.06
CA GLU A 105 -25.66 8.63 2.49
C GLU A 105 -24.93 7.29 2.72
N ASN A 106 -25.26 6.28 1.91
CA ASN A 106 -24.62 4.97 1.98
C ASN A 106 -23.17 5.02 1.50
N ALA A 107 -22.88 5.78 0.44
CA ALA A 107 -21.51 5.98 -0.04
C ALA A 107 -20.61 6.66 1.01
N TYR A 108 -21.16 7.64 1.76
CA TYR A 108 -20.45 8.29 2.85
C TYR A 108 -20.24 7.34 4.04
N ARG A 109 -21.29 6.64 4.48
CA ARG A 109 -21.19 5.64 5.56
C ARG A 109 -20.17 4.55 5.25
N ALA A 110 -20.19 4.02 4.02
CA ALA A 110 -19.21 3.06 3.55
C ALA A 110 -17.79 3.65 3.51
N GLY A 111 -17.64 4.91 3.09
CA GLY A 111 -16.36 5.63 3.13
C GLY A 111 -15.77 5.71 4.55
N TYR A 112 -16.58 6.07 5.56
CA TYR A 112 -16.12 6.08 6.95
C TYR A 112 -15.82 4.69 7.47
N ALA A 113 -16.64 3.69 7.13
CA ALA A 113 -16.40 2.30 7.51
C ALA A 113 -15.07 1.78 6.95
N VAL A 114 -14.73 2.10 5.70
CA VAL A 114 -13.42 1.77 5.09
C VAL A 114 -12.27 2.29 5.94
N PHE A 115 -12.30 3.57 6.34
CA PHE A 115 -11.23 4.14 7.17
C PHE A 115 -11.15 3.50 8.56
N ALA A 116 -12.31 3.29 9.21
CA ALA A 116 -12.36 2.70 10.54
C ALA A 116 -11.82 1.26 10.55
N VAL A 117 -12.26 0.42 9.60
CA VAL A 117 -11.82 -0.97 9.49
C VAL A 117 -10.35 -1.05 9.07
N ALA A 118 -9.91 -0.24 8.11
CA ALA A 118 -8.50 -0.21 7.70
C ALA A 118 -7.57 0.19 8.85
N ALA A 119 -7.96 1.21 9.64
CA ALA A 119 -7.21 1.63 10.82
C ALA A 119 -7.17 0.51 11.88
N LEU A 120 -8.31 -0.10 12.18
CA LEU A 120 -8.40 -1.21 13.13
C LEU A 120 -7.48 -2.37 12.72
N LEU A 121 -7.53 -2.80 11.45
CA LEU A 121 -6.69 -3.88 10.94
C LEU A 121 -5.20 -3.51 11.03
N THR A 122 -4.84 -2.29 10.65
CA THR A 122 -3.45 -1.82 10.74
C THR A 122 -2.96 -1.87 12.18
N PHE A 123 -3.69 -1.26 13.12
CA PHE A 123 -3.27 -1.23 14.52
C PHE A 123 -3.28 -2.60 15.17
N ALA A 124 -4.24 -3.47 14.82
CA ALA A 124 -4.26 -4.86 15.30
C ALA A 124 -3.02 -5.63 14.83
N THR A 125 -2.65 -5.52 13.56
CA THR A 125 -1.46 -6.17 13.01
C THR A 125 -0.19 -5.67 13.70
N TRP A 126 -0.07 -4.36 13.94
CA TRP A 126 1.10 -3.80 14.61
C TRP A 126 1.13 -4.09 16.10
N TYR A 127 -0.03 -4.14 16.77
CA TYR A 127 -0.12 -4.59 18.16
C TYR A 127 0.34 -6.03 18.30
N CYS A 128 -0.13 -6.93 17.42
CA CYS A 128 0.34 -8.31 17.37
C CYS A 128 1.84 -8.38 17.07
N ALA A 129 2.32 -7.66 16.06
CA ALA A 129 3.73 -7.65 15.70
C ALA A 129 4.61 -7.22 16.88
N LEU A 130 4.26 -6.15 17.60
CA LEU A 130 5.03 -5.66 18.74
C LEU A 130 4.90 -6.55 19.99
N SER A 131 3.76 -7.23 20.16
CA SER A 131 3.53 -8.11 21.32
C SER A 131 4.23 -9.46 21.17
N PHE A 132 4.28 -10.01 19.94
CA PHE A 132 4.79 -11.36 19.66
C PHE A 132 6.18 -11.37 18.98
N ALA A 133 6.70 -10.21 18.52
CA ALA A 133 8.07 -10.12 17.98
C ALA A 133 9.18 -10.62 18.94
N PRO A 134 9.11 -10.42 20.27
CA PRO A 134 10.13 -10.95 21.18
C PRO A 134 10.19 -12.48 21.16
N GLU A 135 9.05 -13.14 20.94
CA GLU A 135 8.92 -14.60 20.95
C GLU A 135 9.32 -15.25 19.62
N MET A 136 9.24 -14.48 18.51
CA MET A 136 9.56 -14.96 17.16
C MET A 136 11.05 -14.78 16.77
N SER A 137 11.84 -14.08 17.58
CA SER A 137 13.12 -13.49 17.15
C SER A 137 14.39 -14.31 17.39
N VAL A 138 14.38 -15.44 18.12
CA VAL A 138 15.65 -16.11 18.47
C VAL A 138 15.71 -17.62 18.12
N PRO A 139 14.66 -18.44 18.30
CA PRO A 139 14.79 -19.87 17.97
C PRO A 139 14.29 -20.23 16.55
N TYR A 140 13.16 -19.66 16.11
CA TYR A 140 12.43 -20.15 14.94
C TYR A 140 13.02 -19.69 13.58
N ILE A 141 13.61 -18.50 13.54
CA ILE A 141 14.16 -17.92 12.31
C ILE A 141 15.48 -18.61 11.93
N GLU A 142 16.37 -18.89 12.88
CA GLU A 142 17.59 -19.67 12.61
C GLU A 142 17.24 -21.09 12.17
N GLU A 143 16.27 -21.76 12.80
CA GLU A 143 15.84 -23.12 12.43
C GLU A 143 15.18 -23.17 11.03
N THR A 144 14.31 -22.21 10.71
CA THR A 144 13.66 -22.14 9.39
C THR A 144 14.64 -21.75 8.28
N ILE A 145 15.58 -20.84 8.55
CA ILE A 145 16.61 -20.45 7.59
C ILE A 145 17.60 -21.60 7.35
N SER A 146 18.00 -22.33 8.40
CA SER A 146 18.82 -23.53 8.25
C SER A 146 18.14 -24.58 7.37
N ILE A 147 16.84 -24.82 7.56
CA ILE A 147 16.08 -25.78 6.74
C ILE A 147 16.04 -25.34 5.26
N VAL A 148 15.73 -24.07 4.97
CA VAL A 148 15.65 -23.57 3.58
C VAL A 148 17.03 -23.53 2.90
N ILE A 149 18.09 -23.20 3.63
CA ILE A 149 19.47 -23.17 3.09
C ILE A 149 20.02 -24.60 2.91
N GLU A 150 19.77 -25.53 3.82
CA GLU A 150 20.21 -26.93 3.67
C GLU A 150 19.49 -27.65 2.53
N GLU A 151 18.17 -27.45 2.37
CA GLU A 151 17.44 -28.06 1.25
C GLU A 151 17.83 -27.44 -0.10
N GLY A 152 18.09 -26.12 -0.15
CA GLY A 152 18.54 -25.44 -1.37
C GLY A 152 19.98 -25.75 -1.80
N ALA A 153 20.81 -26.31 -0.92
CA ALA A 153 22.18 -26.74 -1.22
C ALA A 153 22.29 -28.23 -1.60
N ALA A 154 21.19 -28.98 -1.50
CA ALA A 154 21.12 -30.41 -1.80
C ALA A 154 20.64 -30.72 -3.24
N GLU A 155 20.25 -29.71 -4.02
CA GLU A 155 19.97 -29.78 -5.48
C GLU A 155 21.10 -29.14 -6.30
#